data_AF-A0A5F1YCT7-F1
#
_entry.id   AF-A0A5F1YCT7-F1
#
_cell.length_a   1.000
_cell.length_b   1.000
_cell.length_c   1.000
_cell.angle_alpha   90.00
_cell.angle_beta   90.00
_cell.angle_gamma   90.00
#
_symmetry.space_group_name_H-M   'P 1'
#
loop_
_entity.id
_entity.type
_entity.pdbx_description
1 polymer ?
#
loop_
_entity_poly.entity_id
_entity_poly.type
_entity_poly.pdbx_seq_one_letter_code
_entity_poly.pdbx_strand_id
1 'polypeptide(L)'
;MIQRSHLFLAIVLFLSVPAATQAQQFWIPPGRQYMHPPDPFTYDIGINKFDKDYYLYVAPTVNLNFGGDFGASLTVPLNFLMYDVDPKQENSKIGKLRAFDYNEKSDYLRVINNIWFGQFGTYKPGEITYSAFIGRIFDGYVGHGTILNRYVNNQRLDVYNLGLQADLNSDYGGVQVFTNSLYTREVNSARIYIRPFAIAMKAIDLIRGRSRTVSLLTIGQGNVADEAGRKKVYEEVGAEEKESYRALIEDQKTNEKREGTVFSDKIPEKKGGGQKEGLRELFNQDNWANRFAIGYTTAFDSKAPLELKFDSTGKLRVDENNNPLVKSVEKVSITGYDIEYKLIGAKYVEMTPYYDVNKIKQIDGATGTHYGVMFRFGGKDIYLNVKPEYRNMSATYIPMYFDSFYELERYQGNLQSNIPMTKLENAKLADPDGPKVKGYFTTVLFNFYRIALETNYENYSGPDNSRIFVGIYIPFGTLVLLNGYYMKKGFNENKEAFILDDRSQGALELAIKLGFAAIRLQNVRKWVYDTATNEYEAKDEQKVLFSSNVSF
;
A
#
# COMPACT_ATOMS: atom_id res chain seq x y z
N MET A 1 30.51 -35.11 39.14
CA MET A 1 29.44 -36.13 39.21
C MET A 1 28.31 -35.65 38.30
N ILE A 2 27.89 -36.50 37.38
CA ILE A 2 27.29 -36.19 36.08
C ILE A 2 25.74 -36.11 36.16
N GLN A 3 25.19 -35.15 35.38
CA GLN A 3 23.87 -35.07 34.72
C GLN A 3 22.56 -35.35 35.48
N ARG A 4 21.58 -34.46 35.23
CA ARG A 4 20.39 -34.79 34.41
C ARG A 4 19.71 -33.50 33.90
N SER A 5 19.88 -33.22 32.62
CA SER A 5 19.07 -32.27 31.85
C SER A 5 18.09 -33.08 30.99
N HIS A 6 16.79 -32.88 31.17
CA HIS A 6 15.78 -33.44 30.29
C HIS A 6 15.66 -32.57 29.05
N LEU A 7 16.27 -33.01 27.95
CA LEU A 7 16.07 -32.48 26.61
C LEU A 7 14.90 -33.24 25.99
N PHE A 8 13.76 -32.59 25.78
CA PHE A 8 12.68 -33.12 24.96
C PHE A 8 13.08 -32.94 23.48
N LEU A 9 13.45 -34.05 22.83
CA LEU A 9 13.74 -34.10 21.41
C LEU A 9 12.47 -34.60 20.70
N ALA A 10 11.74 -33.69 20.05
CA ALA A 10 10.73 -34.07 19.07
C ALA A 10 11.44 -34.29 17.72
N ILE A 11 11.52 -35.55 17.29
CA ILE A 11 12.04 -35.95 15.98
C ILE A 11 10.95 -35.71 14.95
N VAL A 12 11.17 -34.79 14.01
CA VAL A 12 10.36 -34.65 12.79
C VAL A 12 11.24 -35.00 11.60
N LEU A 13 10.81 -36.00 10.83
CA LEU A 13 11.45 -36.44 9.58
C LEU A 13 11.32 -35.35 8.51
N PHE A 14 12.46 -34.96 7.91
CA PHE A 14 12.54 -33.97 6.84
C PHE A 14 12.62 -34.67 5.46
N LEU A 15 11.67 -34.35 4.58
CA LEU A 15 11.83 -34.50 3.13
C LEU A 15 12.20 -33.12 2.55
N SER A 16 13.25 -33.10 1.73
CA SER A 16 13.80 -31.88 1.13
C SER A 16 12.95 -31.39 -0.05
N VAL A 17 12.35 -30.21 0.08
CA VAL A 17 11.71 -29.48 -1.03
C VAL A 17 12.11 -28.00 -0.91
N PRO A 18 12.44 -27.30 -2.02
CA PRO A 18 12.75 -25.87 -1.96
C PRO A 18 11.52 -25.06 -1.52
N ALA A 19 11.59 -24.41 -0.36
CA ALA A 19 10.55 -23.54 0.14
C ALA A 19 10.72 -22.13 -0.41
N ALA A 20 9.64 -21.54 -0.91
CA ALA A 20 9.55 -20.08 -1.00
C ALA A 20 8.59 -19.61 0.09
N THR A 21 9.14 -19.46 1.29
CA THR A 21 8.41 -19.01 2.47
C THR A 21 7.96 -17.56 2.30
N GLN A 22 6.67 -17.32 2.48
CA GLN A 22 6.14 -15.97 2.60
C GLN A 22 6.47 -15.38 3.97
N ALA A 23 6.95 -14.14 3.92
CA ALA A 23 7.13 -13.28 5.08
C ALA A 23 5.90 -12.39 5.20
N GLN A 24 5.51 -12.02 6.42
CA GLN A 24 4.51 -10.98 6.59
C GLN A 24 5.20 -9.66 6.25
N GLN A 25 5.17 -9.28 4.98
CA GLN A 25 5.88 -8.10 4.50
C GLN A 25 5.18 -6.84 5.04
N PHE A 26 5.84 -6.16 5.98
CA PHE A 26 5.30 -4.94 6.60
C PHE A 26 5.34 -3.73 5.69
N TRP A 27 6.28 -3.72 4.75
CA TRP A 27 6.36 -2.76 3.66
C TRP A 27 6.73 -3.49 2.38
N ILE A 28 6.04 -3.14 1.29
CA ILE A 28 6.26 -3.68 -0.05
C ILE A 28 6.41 -2.48 -0.98
N PRO A 29 7.44 -2.41 -1.82
CA PRO A 29 7.56 -1.32 -2.76
C PRO A 29 6.36 -1.34 -3.73
N PRO A 30 5.84 -0.15 -4.11
CA PRO A 30 4.80 -0.05 -5.11
C PRO A 30 5.15 -0.85 -6.37
N GLY A 31 4.23 -1.71 -6.77
CA GLY A 31 4.37 -2.58 -7.93
C GLY A 31 5.26 -3.81 -7.84
N ARG A 32 5.70 -4.19 -6.63
CA ARG A 32 6.17 -5.54 -6.34
C ARG A 32 5.26 -6.28 -5.35
N GLN A 33 3.96 -6.00 -5.40
CA GLN A 33 2.92 -6.74 -4.68
C GLN A 33 2.77 -8.16 -5.26
N TYR A 34 3.87 -8.92 -5.35
CA TYR A 34 3.86 -10.33 -5.70
C TYR A 34 3.44 -11.08 -4.45
N MET A 35 2.13 -11.21 -4.29
CA MET A 35 1.53 -11.90 -3.16
C MET A 35 1.45 -13.41 -3.38
N HIS A 36 2.09 -13.97 -4.40
CA HIS A 36 2.11 -15.42 -4.66
C HIS A 36 2.76 -16.16 -3.51
N PRO A 37 2.00 -16.91 -2.70
CA PRO A 37 2.58 -17.92 -1.87
C PRO A 37 2.77 -19.09 -2.83
N PRO A 38 4.00 -19.51 -3.12
CA PRO A 38 4.22 -20.64 -4.03
C PRO A 38 3.66 -21.93 -3.42
N ASP A 39 3.57 -21.95 -2.09
CA ASP A 39 3.16 -23.10 -1.31
C ASP A 39 1.70 -22.99 -0.84
N PRO A 40 0.84 -23.97 -1.18
CA PRO A 40 -0.57 -23.98 -0.79
C PRO A 40 -0.82 -24.01 0.72
N PHE A 41 0.12 -24.55 1.49
CA PHE A 41 0.04 -24.59 2.95
C PHE A 41 1.35 -24.10 3.55
N THR A 42 1.25 -23.09 4.41
CA THR A 42 2.37 -22.58 5.21
C THR A 42 1.96 -22.49 6.67
N TYR A 43 2.93 -22.49 7.58
CA TYR A 43 2.67 -22.26 8.99
C TYR A 43 3.79 -21.48 9.63
N ASP A 44 3.42 -20.66 10.61
CA ASP A 44 4.35 -20.01 11.52
C ASP A 44 4.15 -20.53 12.93
N ILE A 45 5.23 -20.87 13.60
CA ILE A 45 5.22 -21.23 15.02
C ILE A 45 6.35 -20.50 15.73
N GLY A 46 6.12 -19.98 16.94
CA GLY A 46 7.17 -19.26 17.63
C GLY A 46 6.76 -18.62 18.94
N ILE A 47 7.61 -17.72 19.43
CA ILE A 47 7.37 -16.96 20.65
C ILE A 47 7.01 -15.53 20.27
N ASN A 48 5.92 -15.03 20.82
CA ASN A 48 5.48 -13.65 20.72
C ASN A 48 5.56 -12.99 22.10
N LYS A 49 6.31 -11.90 22.22
CA LYS A 49 6.40 -11.08 23.42
C LYS A 49 5.59 -9.82 23.23
N PHE A 50 4.64 -9.58 24.13
CA PHE A 50 3.81 -8.38 24.12
C PHE A 50 3.53 -7.92 25.55
N ASP A 51 3.72 -6.64 25.82
CA ASP A 51 3.49 -6.00 27.13
C ASP A 51 4.05 -6.80 28.33
N LYS A 52 5.31 -7.25 28.18
CA LYS A 52 6.09 -8.13 29.09
C LYS A 52 5.74 -9.62 29.03
N ASP A 53 4.52 -9.99 28.66
CA ASP A 53 4.07 -11.38 28.57
C ASP A 53 4.64 -12.12 27.35
N TYR A 54 4.71 -13.43 27.47
CA TYR A 54 5.17 -14.33 26.40
C TYR A 54 4.05 -15.28 26.01
N TYR A 55 3.83 -15.40 24.70
CA TYR A 55 2.82 -16.23 24.07
C TYR A 55 3.48 -17.21 23.10
N LEU A 56 2.96 -18.43 23.05
CA LEU A 56 3.17 -19.36 21.94
C LEU A 56 2.31 -18.87 20.78
N TYR A 57 2.96 -18.44 19.71
CA TYR A 57 2.31 -18.06 18.47
C TYR A 57 2.23 -19.25 17.53
N VAL A 58 1.05 -19.53 17.01
CA VAL A 58 0.81 -20.56 15.98
C VAL A 58 -0.10 -19.96 14.92
N ALA A 59 0.31 -19.99 13.65
CA ALA A 59 -0.46 -19.43 12.55
C ALA A 59 -0.39 -20.33 11.30
N PRO A 60 -1.20 -21.40 11.22
CA PRO A 60 -1.39 -22.12 9.97
C PRO A 60 -2.04 -21.20 8.93
N THR A 61 -1.60 -21.35 7.69
CA THR A 61 -2.00 -20.53 6.56
C THR A 61 -2.29 -21.40 5.35
N VAL A 62 -3.46 -21.19 4.74
CA VAL A 62 -3.84 -21.78 3.46
C VAL A 62 -3.74 -20.69 2.39
N ASN A 63 -3.03 -21.00 1.33
CA ASN A 63 -2.76 -20.12 0.22
C ASN A 63 -3.40 -20.69 -1.05
N LEU A 64 -4.30 -19.91 -1.64
CA LEU A 64 -4.99 -20.24 -2.87
C LEU A 64 -4.45 -19.34 -3.98
N ASN A 65 -3.83 -19.93 -5.00
CA ASN A 65 -3.31 -19.21 -6.16
C ASN A 65 -4.03 -19.71 -7.41
N PHE A 66 -4.77 -18.81 -8.06
CA PHE A 66 -5.64 -19.13 -9.20
C PHE A 66 -5.05 -18.63 -10.53
N GLY A 67 -3.71 -18.54 -10.60
CA GLY A 67 -2.97 -18.08 -11.77
C GLY A 67 -2.70 -16.59 -11.73
N GLY A 68 -1.42 -16.23 -11.64
CA GLY A 68 -0.79 -14.94 -11.97
C GLY A 68 -1.31 -13.66 -11.30
N ASP A 69 -2.59 -13.37 -11.43
CA ASP A 69 -3.19 -12.10 -11.04
C ASP A 69 -4.32 -12.25 -10.03
N PHE A 70 -4.60 -13.45 -9.51
CA PHE A 70 -5.61 -13.67 -8.45
C PHE A 70 -5.14 -14.68 -7.40
N GLY A 71 -5.31 -14.34 -6.13
CA GLY A 71 -5.07 -15.26 -5.03
C GLY A 71 -5.69 -14.82 -3.70
N ALA A 72 -5.63 -15.74 -2.74
CA ALA A 72 -6.09 -15.51 -1.37
C ALA A 72 -5.19 -16.24 -0.38
N SER A 73 -4.99 -15.63 0.79
CA SER A 73 -4.29 -16.20 1.93
C SER A 73 -5.21 -16.15 3.14
N LEU A 74 -5.47 -17.31 3.74
CA LEU A 74 -6.27 -17.47 4.95
C LEU A 74 -5.36 -17.97 6.06
N THR A 75 -5.22 -17.21 7.15
CA THR A 75 -4.29 -17.51 8.25
C THR A 75 -5.06 -17.54 9.56
N VAL A 76 -4.82 -18.52 10.43
CA VAL A 76 -5.45 -18.56 11.77
C VAL A 76 -4.41 -18.23 12.84
N PRO A 77 -4.15 -16.95 13.16
CA PRO A 77 -3.12 -16.57 14.12
C PRO A 77 -3.60 -16.74 15.57
N LEU A 78 -2.97 -17.65 16.31
CA LEU A 78 -3.31 -17.95 17.69
C LEU A 78 -2.14 -17.59 18.61
N ASN A 79 -2.42 -16.86 19.70
CA ASN A 79 -1.45 -16.53 20.74
C ASN A 79 -1.89 -17.20 22.06
N PHE A 80 -1.22 -18.27 22.47
CA PHE A 80 -1.48 -18.94 23.74
C PHE A 80 -0.51 -18.43 24.80
N LEU A 81 -1.02 -17.92 25.91
CA LEU A 81 -0.18 -17.42 26.99
C LEU A 81 0.75 -18.53 27.52
N MET A 82 2.06 -18.32 27.47
CA MET A 82 3.07 -19.23 28.02
C MET A 82 3.56 -18.77 29.38
N TYR A 83 3.80 -17.47 29.51
CA TYR A 83 4.36 -16.87 30.71
C TYR A 83 3.82 -15.47 30.89
N ASP A 84 3.22 -15.25 32.06
CA ASP A 84 2.64 -13.98 32.51
C ASP A 84 3.63 -13.31 33.47
N VAL A 85 4.05 -12.09 33.14
CA VAL A 85 5.04 -11.34 33.92
C VAL A 85 4.33 -10.35 34.84
N ASP A 86 4.71 -10.33 36.12
CA ASP A 86 4.07 -9.44 37.08
C ASP A 86 4.08 -7.96 36.62
N PRO A 87 2.95 -7.23 36.78
CA PRO A 87 1.70 -7.66 37.42
C PRO A 87 0.83 -8.54 36.52
N LYS A 88 0.34 -9.65 37.07
CA LYS A 88 -0.48 -10.62 36.32
C LYS A 88 -1.78 -10.02 35.82
N GLN A 89 -2.15 -10.37 34.59
CA GLN A 89 -3.45 -10.04 34.03
C GLN A 89 -4.57 -10.74 34.82
N GLU A 90 -5.72 -10.07 34.97
CA GLU A 90 -6.87 -10.64 35.66
C GLU A 90 -7.37 -11.90 34.93
N ASN A 91 -7.59 -13.00 35.66
CA ASN A 91 -7.96 -14.31 35.11
C ASN A 91 -6.97 -14.88 34.08
N SER A 92 -5.69 -14.54 34.21
CA SER A 92 -4.60 -15.09 33.40
C SER A 92 -4.27 -16.54 33.77
N LYS A 93 -4.17 -17.41 32.76
CA LYS A 93 -3.82 -18.82 32.92
C LYS A 93 -2.97 -19.27 31.74
N ILE A 94 -1.88 -19.98 32.01
CA ILE A 94 -1.05 -20.59 30.96
C ILE A 94 -1.92 -21.45 30.03
N GLY A 95 -1.74 -21.29 28.73
CA GLY A 95 -2.52 -21.91 27.66
C GLY A 95 -3.79 -21.15 27.27
N LYS A 96 -4.16 -20.08 27.99
CA LYS A 96 -5.30 -19.23 27.60
C LYS A 96 -4.97 -18.50 26.31
N LEU A 97 -5.92 -18.48 25.36
CA LEU A 97 -5.82 -17.67 24.16
C LEU A 97 -5.85 -16.19 24.54
N ARG A 98 -4.99 -15.39 23.92
CA ARG A 98 -4.92 -13.94 24.11
C ARG A 98 -6.24 -13.30 23.74
N ALA A 99 -6.91 -12.70 24.72
CA ALA A 99 -8.33 -12.32 24.61
C ALA A 99 -8.57 -11.23 23.56
N PHE A 100 -7.72 -10.19 23.53
CA PHE A 100 -7.86 -9.07 22.59
C PHE A 100 -7.56 -9.42 21.12
N ASP A 101 -7.13 -10.65 20.81
CA ASP A 101 -7.03 -11.06 19.41
C ASP A 101 -8.41 -11.45 18.82
N TYR A 102 -9.43 -11.68 19.66
CA TYR A 102 -10.73 -12.28 19.32
C TYR A 102 -11.90 -11.82 20.23
N ASN A 103 -11.80 -10.64 20.86
CA ASN A 103 -12.84 -10.11 21.75
C ASN A 103 -13.91 -9.32 20.98
N GLU A 104 -13.58 -8.74 19.83
CA GLU A 104 -14.53 -8.02 18.97
C GLU A 104 -15.03 -8.87 17.80
N LYS A 105 -16.22 -8.55 17.28
CA LYS A 105 -16.80 -9.29 16.14
C LYS A 105 -15.96 -9.17 14.86
N SER A 106 -15.30 -8.03 14.65
CA SER A 106 -14.44 -7.82 13.48
C SER A 106 -13.12 -8.58 13.57
N ASP A 107 -12.68 -8.98 14.77
CA ASP A 107 -11.44 -9.73 14.97
C ASP A 107 -11.43 -11.09 14.32
N TYR A 108 -12.59 -11.73 14.22
CA TYR A 108 -12.75 -12.99 13.50
C TYR A 108 -12.42 -12.87 12.01
N LEU A 109 -12.50 -11.66 11.43
CA LEU A 109 -12.09 -11.40 10.05
C LEU A 109 -10.56 -11.43 9.86
N ARG A 110 -9.76 -11.46 10.94
CA ARG A 110 -8.31 -11.65 10.88
C ARG A 110 -7.90 -12.96 10.21
N VAL A 111 -8.83 -13.92 10.15
CA VAL A 111 -8.63 -15.16 9.40
C VAL A 111 -8.36 -14.89 7.92
N ILE A 112 -8.92 -13.81 7.38
CA ILE A 112 -8.61 -13.31 6.04
C ILE A 112 -7.33 -12.49 6.16
N ASN A 113 -6.19 -13.14 5.90
CA ASN A 113 -4.89 -12.47 5.84
C ASN A 113 -4.89 -11.51 4.65
N ASN A 114 -5.25 -12.03 3.47
CA ASN A 114 -5.50 -11.20 2.30
C ASN A 114 -6.24 -11.93 1.17
N ILE A 115 -6.87 -11.16 0.29
CA ILE A 115 -7.37 -11.57 -1.02
C ILE A 115 -6.92 -10.47 -1.98
N TRP A 116 -6.32 -10.84 -3.11
CA TRP A 116 -5.83 -9.86 -4.05
C TRP A 116 -6.13 -10.28 -5.47
N PHE A 117 -6.37 -9.28 -6.32
CA PHE A 117 -6.27 -9.41 -7.75
C PHE A 117 -5.60 -8.19 -8.38
N GLY A 118 -4.78 -8.42 -9.40
CA GLY A 118 -4.03 -7.37 -10.09
C GLY A 118 -3.11 -6.57 -9.16
N GLN A 119 -2.74 -5.38 -9.60
CA GLN A 119 -1.86 -4.48 -8.87
C GLN A 119 -2.39 -3.06 -8.93
N PHE A 120 -2.55 -2.46 -7.74
CA PHE A 120 -3.09 -1.12 -7.59
C PHE A 120 -2.25 -0.05 -8.29
N GLY A 121 -2.91 0.90 -8.94
CA GLY A 121 -2.28 2.01 -9.65
C GLY A 121 -1.62 1.61 -10.96
N THR A 122 -1.88 0.42 -11.48
CA THR A 122 -1.35 0.01 -12.79
C THR A 122 -2.23 0.60 -13.89
N TYR A 123 -1.64 1.36 -14.82
CA TYR A 123 -2.28 1.74 -16.08
C TYR A 123 -1.46 1.20 -17.26
N LYS A 124 -2.14 0.42 -18.12
CA LYS A 124 -1.62 -0.09 -19.39
C LYS A 124 -2.40 0.56 -20.54
N PRO A 125 -1.76 1.39 -21.38
CA PRO A 125 -2.44 1.97 -22.53
C PRO A 125 -3.00 0.89 -23.46
N GLY A 126 -4.22 1.10 -23.95
CA GLY A 126 -4.91 0.14 -24.82
C GLY A 126 -5.58 -1.03 -24.10
N GLU A 127 -5.51 -1.11 -22.76
CA GLU A 127 -6.14 -2.15 -21.94
C GLU A 127 -6.95 -1.54 -20.79
N ILE A 128 -7.98 -2.27 -20.32
CA ILE A 128 -8.61 -1.97 -19.03
C ILE A 128 -7.84 -2.76 -17.98
N THR A 129 -7.33 -2.06 -16.99
CA THR A 129 -6.61 -2.63 -15.85
C THR A 129 -7.48 -2.48 -14.62
N TYR A 130 -7.49 -3.49 -13.75
CA TYR A 130 -8.25 -3.47 -12.53
C TYR A 130 -7.48 -4.19 -11.44
N SER A 131 -7.63 -3.73 -10.19
CA SER A 131 -7.08 -4.42 -9.04
C SER A 131 -8.01 -4.31 -7.84
N ALA A 132 -7.90 -5.26 -6.93
CA ALA A 132 -8.29 -5.04 -5.55
C ALA A 132 -7.41 -5.84 -4.61
N PHE A 133 -7.23 -5.27 -3.44
CA PHE A 133 -6.59 -5.87 -2.30
C PHE A 133 -7.56 -5.77 -1.12
N ILE A 134 -7.85 -6.90 -0.51
CA ILE A 134 -8.65 -7.02 0.71
C ILE A 134 -7.74 -7.62 1.78
N GLY A 135 -7.61 -6.99 2.93
CA GLY A 135 -6.68 -7.46 3.97
C GLY A 135 -6.26 -6.36 4.93
N ARG A 136 -5.09 -6.55 5.55
CA ARG A 136 -4.43 -5.51 6.34
C ARG A 136 -3.77 -4.49 5.42
N ILE A 137 -4.12 -3.23 5.56
CA ILE A 137 -3.55 -2.15 4.75
C ILE A 137 -2.47 -1.45 5.59
N PHE A 138 -1.23 -1.47 5.08
CA PHE A 138 -0.06 -0.82 5.69
C PHE A 138 0.31 0.50 5.01
N ASP A 139 -0.25 0.77 3.82
CA ASP A 139 0.03 1.97 3.03
C ASP A 139 -1.16 2.31 2.11
N GLY A 140 -2.29 2.68 2.71
CA GLY A 140 -3.48 3.06 1.95
C GLY A 140 -3.35 4.48 1.40
N TYR A 141 -3.64 4.67 0.10
CA TYR A 141 -3.65 5.98 -0.53
C TYR A 141 -4.66 6.05 -1.68
N VAL A 142 -5.09 7.27 -2.02
CA VAL A 142 -5.95 7.58 -3.17
C VAL A 142 -5.45 8.85 -3.88
N GLY A 143 -5.45 8.84 -5.20
CA GLY A 143 -4.98 9.94 -6.05
C GLY A 143 -3.52 10.28 -5.76
N HIS A 144 -3.23 11.57 -5.65
CA HIS A 144 -1.91 12.06 -5.27
C HIS A 144 -1.63 11.95 -3.76
N GLY A 145 -2.52 11.36 -2.95
CA GLY A 145 -2.30 11.23 -1.50
C GLY A 145 -2.40 12.56 -0.76
N THR A 146 -3.19 13.51 -1.24
CA THR A 146 -3.36 14.83 -0.62
C THR A 146 -4.42 14.83 0.50
N ILE A 147 -5.38 13.89 0.44
CA ILE A 147 -6.45 13.70 1.44
C ILE A 147 -6.24 12.43 2.28
N LEU A 148 -5.99 11.29 1.64
CA LEU A 148 -5.76 9.99 2.28
C LEU A 148 -4.43 9.43 1.78
N ASN A 149 -3.49 9.23 2.71
CA ASN A 149 -2.13 8.81 2.37
C ASN A 149 -1.49 8.02 3.51
N ARG A 150 -0.78 6.94 3.20
CA ARG A 150 -0.16 6.04 4.19
C ARG A 150 -1.11 5.52 5.26
N TYR A 151 -2.40 5.40 4.96
CA TYR A 151 -3.39 4.96 5.94
C TYR A 151 -3.07 3.55 6.43
N VAL A 152 -3.10 3.35 7.74
CA VAL A 152 -2.93 2.03 8.36
C VAL A 152 -4.16 1.70 9.17
N ASN A 153 -4.89 0.67 8.76
CA ASN A 153 -6.19 0.33 9.35
C ASN A 153 -6.09 -0.54 10.62
N ASN A 154 -4.93 -1.13 10.91
CA ASN A 154 -4.71 -2.05 12.04
C ASN A 154 -3.51 -1.58 12.89
N GLN A 155 -3.58 -0.36 13.42
CA GLN A 155 -2.57 0.17 14.35
C GLN A 155 -2.88 -0.14 15.80
N ARG A 156 -4.16 -0.05 16.16
CA ARG A 156 -4.63 -0.37 17.50
C ARG A 156 -4.71 -1.87 17.70
N LEU A 157 -4.61 -2.29 18.95
CA LEU A 157 -4.65 -3.70 19.33
C LEU A 157 -6.05 -4.25 19.57
N ASP A 158 -6.99 -3.38 19.91
CA ASP A 158 -8.33 -3.72 20.36
C ASP A 158 -9.32 -4.03 19.23
N VAL A 159 -8.95 -3.74 17.98
CA VAL A 159 -9.82 -3.97 16.83
C VAL A 159 -9.04 -4.41 15.60
N TYR A 160 -9.52 -5.45 14.94
CA TYR A 160 -9.12 -5.79 13.59
C TYR A 160 -10.03 -5.14 12.54
N ASN A 161 -9.42 -4.51 11.55
CA ASN A 161 -10.10 -3.93 10.40
C ASN A 161 -9.68 -4.65 9.12
N LEU A 162 -10.63 -5.32 8.45
CA LEU A 162 -10.40 -5.92 7.14
C LEU A 162 -10.59 -4.84 6.05
N GLY A 163 -9.51 -4.22 5.59
CA GLY A 163 -9.58 -3.12 4.63
C GLY A 163 -9.76 -3.59 3.19
N LEU A 164 -10.16 -2.66 2.32
CA LEU A 164 -10.20 -2.85 0.87
C LEU A 164 -9.57 -1.64 0.18
N GLN A 165 -8.72 -1.90 -0.81
CA GLN A 165 -8.21 -0.91 -1.77
C GLN A 165 -8.39 -1.48 -3.18
N ALA A 166 -8.97 -0.73 -4.10
CA ALA A 166 -9.28 -1.20 -5.44
C ALA A 166 -9.21 -0.08 -6.47
N ASP A 167 -8.88 -0.41 -7.70
CA ASP A 167 -8.90 0.52 -8.82
C ASP A 167 -9.30 -0.11 -10.14
N LEU A 168 -9.69 0.75 -11.07
CA LEU A 168 -9.95 0.43 -12.47
C LEU A 168 -9.40 1.58 -13.31
N ASN A 169 -8.51 1.30 -14.27
CA ASN A 169 -7.93 2.30 -15.16
C ASN A 169 -8.14 1.91 -16.63
N SER A 170 -8.40 2.90 -17.47
CA SER A 170 -8.60 2.77 -18.92
C SER A 170 -7.99 3.98 -19.65
N ASP A 171 -7.92 3.96 -20.98
CA ASP A 171 -7.44 5.11 -21.76
C ASP A 171 -8.27 6.40 -21.59
N TYR A 172 -9.50 6.29 -21.09
CA TYR A 172 -10.43 7.41 -20.96
C TYR A 172 -10.53 7.97 -19.55
N GLY A 173 -10.01 7.24 -18.56
CA GLY A 173 -10.15 7.60 -17.15
C GLY A 173 -10.06 6.37 -16.25
N GLY A 174 -10.35 6.57 -14.97
CA GLY A 174 -10.34 5.49 -13.99
C GLY A 174 -11.02 5.85 -12.68
N VAL A 175 -11.10 4.85 -11.82
CA VAL A 175 -11.72 4.92 -10.51
C VAL A 175 -10.76 4.29 -9.50
N GLN A 176 -10.61 4.90 -8.34
CA GLN A 176 -9.90 4.35 -7.19
C GLN A 176 -10.82 4.38 -5.98
N VAL A 177 -10.77 3.33 -5.17
CA VAL A 177 -11.60 3.16 -3.98
C VAL A 177 -10.75 2.64 -2.84
N PHE A 178 -11.01 3.15 -1.64
CA PHE A 178 -10.41 2.73 -0.39
C PHE A 178 -11.48 2.66 0.71
N THR A 179 -11.37 1.67 1.58
CA THR A 179 -12.11 1.60 2.85
C THR A 179 -11.23 0.98 3.94
N ASN A 180 -11.28 1.55 5.15
CA ASN A 180 -10.48 1.05 6.27
C ASN A 180 -10.94 -0.33 6.72
N SER A 181 -12.24 -0.62 6.64
CA SER A 181 -12.85 -1.85 7.11
C SER A 181 -14.11 -2.17 6.30
N LEU A 182 -14.20 -3.38 5.76
CA LEU A 182 -15.40 -3.91 5.11
C LEU A 182 -16.55 -4.14 6.09
N TYR A 183 -16.24 -4.25 7.40
CA TYR A 183 -17.20 -4.44 8.48
C TYR A 183 -17.78 -3.10 8.97
N THR A 184 -16.93 -2.22 9.51
CA THR A 184 -17.40 -0.95 10.12
C THR A 184 -17.64 0.15 9.09
N ARG A 185 -16.88 0.13 7.98
CA ARG A 185 -16.96 1.08 6.85
C ARG A 185 -16.94 2.54 7.30
N GLU A 186 -16.13 2.85 8.31
CA GLU A 186 -16.12 4.18 8.90
C GLU A 186 -15.40 5.16 7.98
N VAL A 187 -14.15 4.86 7.63
CA VAL A 187 -13.32 5.68 6.75
C VAL A 187 -13.33 5.12 5.34
N ASN A 188 -13.77 5.94 4.39
CA ASN A 188 -13.82 5.56 2.98
C ASN A 188 -13.28 6.69 2.11
N SER A 189 -12.71 6.34 0.96
CA SER A 189 -12.31 7.30 -0.06
C SER A 189 -12.58 6.74 -1.46
N ALA A 190 -12.93 7.63 -2.37
CA ALA A 190 -13.05 7.32 -3.79
C ALA A 190 -12.51 8.48 -4.62
N ARG A 191 -11.82 8.16 -5.71
CA ARG A 191 -11.43 9.10 -6.76
C ARG A 191 -11.97 8.62 -8.09
N ILE A 192 -12.54 9.53 -8.85
CA ILE A 192 -12.88 9.31 -10.26
C ILE A 192 -12.09 10.33 -11.05
N TYR A 193 -11.45 9.89 -12.12
CA TYR A 193 -10.72 10.79 -13.01
C TYR A 193 -10.99 10.44 -14.47
N ILE A 194 -10.90 11.45 -15.33
CA ILE A 194 -11.11 11.32 -16.76
C ILE A 194 -9.93 11.89 -17.53
N ARG A 195 -9.76 11.45 -18.78
CA ARG A 195 -8.80 11.96 -19.75
C ARG A 195 -9.57 12.65 -20.88
N PRO A 196 -9.90 13.97 -20.77
CA PRO A 196 -10.86 14.63 -21.66
C PRO A 196 -10.46 14.59 -23.13
N PHE A 197 -9.17 14.75 -23.44
CA PHE A 197 -8.70 14.74 -24.82
C PHE A 197 -8.81 13.35 -25.47
N ALA A 198 -8.55 12.28 -24.71
CA ALA A 198 -8.74 10.90 -25.16
C ALA A 198 -10.21 10.64 -25.55
N ILE A 199 -11.14 11.06 -24.70
CA ILE A 199 -12.59 10.95 -24.92
C ILE A 199 -13.00 11.75 -26.16
N ALA A 200 -12.57 13.01 -26.26
CA ALA A 200 -12.92 13.89 -27.38
C ALA A 200 -12.41 13.36 -28.73
N MET A 201 -11.16 12.88 -28.76
CA MET A 201 -10.57 12.28 -29.96
C MET A 201 -11.36 11.04 -30.41
N LYS A 202 -11.71 10.15 -29.48
CA LYS A 202 -12.52 8.97 -29.80
C LYS A 202 -13.91 9.33 -30.32
N ALA A 203 -14.56 10.34 -29.73
CA ALA A 203 -15.86 10.82 -30.19
C ALA A 203 -15.79 11.37 -31.62
N ILE A 204 -14.75 12.15 -31.95
CA ILE A 204 -14.51 12.65 -33.30
C ILE A 204 -14.28 11.50 -34.28
N ASP A 205 -13.52 10.47 -33.90
CA ASP A 205 -13.28 9.30 -34.75
C ASP A 205 -14.54 8.48 -35.01
N LEU A 206 -15.46 8.40 -34.04
CA LEU A 206 -16.78 7.79 -34.21
C LEU A 206 -17.65 8.60 -35.19
N ILE A 207 -17.72 9.92 -35.01
CA ILE A 207 -18.50 10.82 -35.88
C ILE A 207 -17.97 10.80 -37.32
N ARG A 208 -16.64 10.75 -37.50
CA ARG A 208 -15.99 10.69 -38.83
C ARG A 208 -15.98 9.29 -39.45
N GLY A 209 -16.57 8.28 -38.78
CA GLY A 209 -16.61 6.90 -39.26
C GLY A 209 -15.26 6.18 -39.29
N ARG A 210 -14.23 6.74 -38.64
CA ARG A 210 -12.88 6.14 -38.54
C ARG A 210 -12.84 4.99 -37.54
N SER A 211 -13.76 4.98 -36.58
CA SER A 211 -13.99 3.89 -35.65
C SER A 211 -15.47 3.58 -35.58
N ARG A 212 -15.84 2.30 -35.52
CA ARG A 212 -17.24 1.85 -35.43
C ARG A 212 -17.66 1.47 -34.00
N THR A 213 -16.71 1.48 -33.05
CA THR A 213 -16.93 1.03 -31.67
C THR A 213 -16.20 1.94 -30.68
N VAL A 214 -16.65 1.95 -29.41
CA VAL A 214 -15.96 2.60 -28.29
C VAL A 214 -14.80 1.72 -27.78
N SER A 215 -14.01 1.15 -28.69
CA SER A 215 -12.82 0.39 -28.33
C SER A 215 -11.75 1.29 -27.68
N LEU A 216 -10.83 0.69 -26.94
CA LEU A 216 -9.65 1.36 -26.40
C LEU A 216 -8.82 2.01 -27.52
N LEU A 217 -7.99 3.00 -27.17
CA LEU A 217 -7.26 3.76 -28.17
C LEU A 217 -6.18 2.88 -28.79
N THR A 218 -6.07 2.90 -30.12
CA THR A 218 -5.03 2.16 -30.83
C THR A 218 -3.68 2.75 -30.45
N ILE A 219 -2.86 1.93 -29.81
CA ILE A 219 -1.48 2.24 -29.47
C ILE A 219 -0.72 2.53 -30.77
N GLY A 220 -0.05 3.70 -30.87
CA GLY A 220 0.89 3.96 -31.96
C GLY A 220 1.99 2.88 -31.94
N GLN A 221 2.36 2.35 -33.12
CA GLN A 221 3.33 1.24 -33.25
C GLN A 221 4.57 1.42 -32.36
N GLY A 222 4.61 0.70 -31.24
CA GLY A 222 5.70 0.73 -30.27
C GLY A 222 5.39 -0.13 -29.05
N ASN A 223 6.42 -0.69 -28.43
CA ASN A 223 6.33 -1.41 -27.18
C ASN A 223 6.01 -0.42 -26.05
N VAL A 224 4.73 -0.27 -25.72
CA VAL A 224 4.30 0.58 -24.61
C VAL A 224 4.70 -0.09 -23.32
N ALA A 225 5.53 0.61 -22.55
CA ALA A 225 5.74 0.29 -21.16
C ALA A 225 4.55 0.83 -20.34
N ASP A 226 3.99 0.03 -19.43
CA ASP A 226 2.99 0.53 -18.46
C ASP A 226 3.57 1.68 -17.59
N GLU A 227 2.74 2.39 -16.82
CA GLU A 227 3.23 3.46 -15.91
C GLU A 227 4.26 2.95 -14.87
N ALA A 228 4.41 1.62 -14.73
CA ALA A 228 5.43 0.94 -13.93
C ALA A 228 6.66 0.46 -14.76
N GLY A 229 6.75 0.74 -16.07
CA GLY A 229 7.87 0.39 -16.95
C GLY A 229 7.88 -1.04 -17.51
N ARG A 230 6.78 -1.77 -17.49
CA ARG A 230 6.66 -3.16 -17.98
C ARG A 230 6.26 -3.19 -19.45
N LYS A 231 7.06 -3.88 -20.27
CA LYS A 231 6.73 -4.22 -21.67
C LYS A 231 5.57 -5.23 -21.73
N LYS A 232 4.90 -5.30 -22.88
CA LYS A 232 3.89 -6.30 -23.24
C LYS A 232 4.34 -7.72 -22.88
N VAL A 233 3.49 -8.47 -22.18
CA VAL A 233 3.68 -9.89 -21.88
C VAL A 233 3.18 -10.71 -23.07
N TYR A 234 4.07 -10.97 -24.02
CA TYR A 234 4.05 -12.17 -24.87
C TYR A 234 5.46 -12.76 -25.07
N GLU A 235 6.40 -12.47 -24.17
CA GLU A 235 7.77 -13.03 -24.19
C GLU A 235 8.31 -13.35 -22.78
N GLU A 236 7.45 -13.51 -21.77
CA GLU A 236 7.87 -13.91 -20.40
C GLU A 236 7.48 -15.35 -20.03
N VAL A 237 7.22 -16.20 -21.02
CA VAL A 237 7.27 -17.66 -20.86
C VAL A 237 8.11 -18.19 -22.00
N GLY A 238 9.18 -18.92 -21.70
CA GLY A 238 10.08 -19.52 -22.70
C GLY A 238 9.42 -20.64 -23.51
N ALA A 239 8.41 -20.29 -24.30
CA ALA A 239 7.84 -21.11 -25.36
C ALA A 239 7.95 -20.30 -26.66
N GLU A 240 8.94 -20.64 -27.47
CA GLU A 240 9.01 -20.21 -28.87
C GLU A 240 7.83 -20.85 -29.64
N GLU A 241 6.63 -20.25 -29.57
CA GLU A 241 5.59 -20.57 -30.55
C GLU A 241 5.84 -19.74 -31.82
N LYS A 242 6.56 -20.36 -32.76
CA LYS A 242 6.71 -19.85 -34.12
C LYS A 242 5.35 -19.89 -34.82
N GLU A 243 4.69 -18.75 -34.96
CA GLU A 243 3.51 -18.63 -35.81
C GLU A 243 3.87 -19.02 -37.25
N SER A 244 3.18 -20.05 -37.75
CA SER A 244 3.27 -20.50 -39.13
C SER A 244 1.89 -20.47 -39.76
N TYR A 245 1.79 -19.94 -40.98
CA TYR A 245 0.54 -19.96 -41.75
C TYR A 245 0.78 -20.66 -43.09
N ARG A 246 -0.24 -21.35 -43.58
CA ARG A 246 -0.21 -22.02 -44.88
C ARG A 246 -0.46 -20.99 -45.98
N ALA A 247 0.46 -20.90 -46.93
CA ALA A 247 0.31 -20.06 -48.12
C ALA A 247 0.62 -20.88 -49.38
N LEU A 248 -0.01 -20.51 -50.50
CA LEU A 248 0.33 -21.04 -51.82
C LEU A 248 1.64 -20.36 -52.26
N ILE A 249 2.72 -21.12 -52.32
CA ILE A 249 4.03 -20.67 -52.76
C ILE A 249 4.21 -21.07 -54.23
N GLU A 250 4.54 -20.10 -55.07
CA GLU A 250 4.75 -20.28 -56.51
C GLU A 250 6.23 -20.57 -56.78
N ASP A 251 6.52 -21.72 -57.40
CA ASP A 251 7.89 -22.12 -57.72
C ASP A 251 8.42 -21.28 -58.90
N GLN A 252 9.41 -20.42 -58.62
CA GLN A 252 9.91 -19.42 -59.58
C GLN A 252 10.56 -20.00 -60.85
N LYS A 253 10.80 -21.32 -60.92
CA LYS A 253 11.30 -21.97 -62.14
C LYS A 253 10.24 -22.64 -62.99
N THR A 254 9.08 -22.98 -62.43
CA THR A 254 8.05 -23.79 -63.11
C THR A 254 6.66 -23.16 -63.10
N ASN A 255 6.44 -22.06 -62.37
CA ASN A 255 5.15 -21.36 -62.20
C ASN A 255 3.99 -22.25 -61.71
N GLU A 256 4.29 -23.38 -61.05
CA GLU A 256 3.28 -24.19 -60.37
C GLU A 256 3.12 -23.75 -58.91
N LYS A 257 1.86 -23.65 -58.45
CA LYS A 257 1.51 -23.26 -57.08
C LYS A 257 1.40 -24.50 -56.19
N ARG A 258 2.15 -24.55 -55.09
CA ARG A 258 2.05 -25.61 -54.08
C ARG A 258 1.78 -25.02 -52.70
N GLU A 259 0.99 -25.71 -51.88
CA GLU A 259 0.78 -25.32 -50.49
C GLU A 259 2.05 -25.59 -49.67
N GLY A 260 2.56 -24.55 -49.01
CA GLY A 260 3.72 -24.63 -48.13
C GLY A 260 3.49 -23.85 -46.83
N THR A 261 4.16 -24.30 -45.77
CA THR A 261 4.14 -23.63 -44.46
C THR A 261 5.18 -22.51 -44.47
N VAL A 262 4.76 -21.26 -44.27
CA VAL A 262 5.65 -20.09 -44.17
C VAL A 262 5.88 -19.78 -42.70
N PHE A 263 7.16 -19.73 -42.29
CA PHE A 263 7.58 -19.30 -40.96
C PHE A 263 7.84 -17.78 -40.95
N SER A 264 7.34 -17.07 -39.94
CA SER A 264 7.34 -15.59 -39.82
C SER A 264 8.73 -14.92 -39.72
N ASP A 265 9.84 -15.65 -39.85
CA ASP A 265 11.19 -15.14 -39.56
C ASP A 265 11.77 -14.16 -40.62
N LYS A 266 11.00 -13.72 -41.63
CA LYS A 266 11.50 -12.80 -42.67
C LYS A 266 10.47 -11.77 -43.14
N ILE A 267 10.09 -10.84 -42.26
CA ILE A 267 9.83 -9.48 -42.73
C ILE A 267 11.18 -8.75 -42.63
N PRO A 268 11.86 -8.44 -43.74
CA PRO A 268 13.04 -7.60 -43.67
C PRO A 268 12.60 -6.22 -43.18
N GLU A 269 13.03 -5.82 -41.99
CA GLU A 269 13.01 -4.43 -41.56
C GLU A 269 13.64 -3.59 -42.68
N LYS A 270 12.83 -2.77 -43.33
CA LYS A 270 13.36 -1.71 -44.19
C LYS A 270 14.15 -0.78 -43.29
N LYS A 271 15.47 -0.97 -43.25
CA LYS A 271 16.43 0.05 -42.78
C LYS A 271 16.32 1.25 -43.72
N GLY A 272 15.41 2.14 -43.39
CA GLY A 272 15.02 3.30 -44.17
C GLY A 272 15.19 4.60 -43.38
N GLY A 273 16.43 4.90 -42.99
CA GLY A 273 16.99 6.26 -42.88
C GLY A 273 16.29 7.30 -41.98
N GLY A 274 16.98 7.66 -40.89
CA GLY A 274 16.99 9.03 -40.35
C GLY A 274 17.02 9.10 -38.83
N GLN A 275 17.77 10.07 -38.28
CA GLN A 275 17.83 10.42 -36.85
C GLN A 275 16.46 10.50 -36.13
N LYS A 276 15.35 10.60 -36.87
CA LYS A 276 13.98 10.60 -36.36
C LYS A 276 13.50 9.25 -35.81
N GLU A 277 14.05 8.11 -36.24
CA GLU A 277 13.68 6.79 -35.69
C GLU A 277 14.24 6.58 -34.29
N GLY A 278 15.52 6.89 -34.06
CA GLY A 278 16.13 6.78 -32.73
C GLY A 278 15.50 7.70 -31.67
N LEU A 279 15.07 8.91 -32.07
CA LEU A 279 14.30 9.80 -31.18
C LEU A 279 12.92 9.23 -30.87
N ARG A 280 12.25 8.57 -31.83
CA ARG A 280 10.94 7.93 -31.61
C ARG A 280 11.00 6.69 -30.72
N GLU A 281 12.12 5.97 -30.69
CA GLU A 281 12.35 4.87 -29.74
C GLU A 281 12.62 5.37 -28.30
N LEU A 282 13.14 6.58 -28.16
CA LEU A 282 13.41 7.22 -26.85
C LEU A 282 12.15 7.77 -26.19
N PHE A 283 11.18 8.26 -26.96
CA PHE A 283 9.90 8.76 -26.44
C PHE A 283 8.85 7.64 -26.45
N ASN A 284 8.28 7.34 -25.28
CA ASN A 284 7.18 6.38 -25.17
C ASN A 284 6.00 6.92 -26.01
N GLN A 285 5.44 6.09 -26.90
CA GLN A 285 4.38 6.51 -27.83
C GLN A 285 3.00 6.63 -27.15
N ASP A 286 2.97 7.13 -25.92
CA ASP A 286 1.74 7.51 -25.25
C ASP A 286 1.06 8.57 -26.10
N ASN A 287 -0.17 8.26 -26.56
CA ASN A 287 -1.00 9.21 -27.27
C ASN A 287 -1.12 10.47 -26.42
N TRP A 288 -0.77 11.63 -27.00
CA TRP A 288 -0.80 12.91 -26.32
C TRP A 288 -2.18 13.19 -25.68
N ALA A 289 -3.25 12.61 -26.25
CA ALA A 289 -4.61 12.71 -25.76
C ALA A 289 -4.83 12.05 -24.37
N ASN A 290 -3.97 11.09 -23.97
CA ASN A 290 -4.09 10.37 -22.70
C ASN A 290 -3.28 11.02 -21.57
N ARG A 291 -2.50 12.06 -21.88
CA ARG A 291 -1.53 12.66 -20.96
C ARG A 291 -2.15 13.65 -19.99
N PHE A 292 -3.32 14.20 -20.31
CA PHE A 292 -4.04 15.13 -19.45
C PHE A 292 -5.18 14.42 -18.74
N ALA A 293 -5.21 14.50 -17.41
CA ALA A 293 -6.30 14.00 -16.60
C ALA A 293 -6.81 15.05 -15.61
N ILE A 294 -8.11 14.94 -15.31
CA ILE A 294 -8.80 15.72 -14.29
C ILE A 294 -9.51 14.74 -13.37
N GLY A 295 -9.29 14.88 -12.08
CA GLY A 295 -9.85 14.04 -11.04
C GLY A 295 -10.75 14.77 -10.06
N TYR A 296 -11.66 14.02 -9.47
CA TYR A 296 -12.42 14.38 -8.30
C TYR A 296 -12.23 13.29 -7.25
N THR A 297 -11.80 13.70 -6.06
CA THR A 297 -11.59 12.80 -4.91
C THR A 297 -12.53 13.18 -3.79
N THR A 298 -13.12 12.19 -3.13
CA THR A 298 -13.85 12.35 -1.87
C THR A 298 -13.32 11.36 -0.85
N ALA A 299 -13.20 11.79 0.40
CA ALA A 299 -12.95 10.92 1.54
C ALA A 299 -13.85 11.33 2.70
N PHE A 300 -14.24 10.39 3.54
CA PHE A 300 -15.07 10.69 4.70
C PHE A 300 -14.88 9.66 5.81
N ASP A 301 -15.04 10.11 7.04
CA ASP A 301 -15.33 9.25 8.18
C ASP A 301 -16.79 9.47 8.56
N SER A 302 -17.59 8.41 8.44
CA SER A 302 -19.04 8.46 8.70
C SER A 302 -19.39 8.58 10.18
N LYS A 303 -18.46 8.26 11.08
CA LYS A 303 -18.62 8.27 12.54
C LYS A 303 -17.40 8.90 13.19
N ALA A 304 -16.91 10.03 12.68
CA ALA A 304 -15.77 10.69 13.30
C ALA A 304 -16.17 11.16 14.71
N PRO A 305 -15.42 10.77 15.76
CA PRO A 305 -15.68 11.24 17.11
C PRO A 305 -15.59 12.77 17.17
N LEU A 306 -16.64 13.41 17.67
CA LEU A 306 -16.65 14.86 17.90
C LEU A 306 -16.44 15.20 19.37
N GLU A 307 -17.11 14.49 20.29
CA GLU A 307 -16.90 14.67 21.72
C GLU A 307 -16.71 13.31 22.40
N LEU A 308 -15.75 13.22 23.31
CA LEU A 308 -15.58 12.06 24.17
C LEU A 308 -16.54 12.10 25.37
N LYS A 309 -16.80 10.94 25.96
CA LYS A 309 -17.72 10.78 27.09
C LYS A 309 -16.97 10.84 28.41
N PHE A 310 -17.28 11.83 29.24
CA PHE A 310 -16.73 11.98 30.58
C PHE A 310 -17.73 11.53 31.66
N ASP A 311 -17.24 11.15 32.83
CA ASP A 311 -18.06 10.93 34.02
C ASP A 311 -18.30 12.24 34.80
N SER A 312 -19.04 12.17 35.90
CA SER A 312 -19.33 13.33 36.75
C SER A 312 -18.11 13.93 37.45
N THR A 313 -16.98 13.22 37.46
CA THR A 313 -15.70 13.67 38.03
C THR A 313 -14.77 14.28 36.99
N GLY A 314 -15.16 14.26 35.71
CA GLY A 314 -14.34 14.73 34.60
C GLY A 314 -13.34 13.69 34.08
N LYS A 315 -13.42 12.43 34.52
CA LYS A 315 -12.58 11.35 33.97
C LYS A 315 -13.21 10.81 32.68
N LEU A 316 -12.37 10.53 31.69
CA LEU A 316 -12.80 9.89 30.45
C LEU A 316 -13.36 8.50 30.74
N ARG A 317 -14.54 8.19 30.18
CA ARG A 317 -15.13 6.86 30.25
C ARG A 317 -14.57 6.00 29.12
N VAL A 318 -14.24 4.76 29.47
CA VAL A 318 -13.76 3.75 28.53
C VAL A 318 -14.66 2.52 28.55
N ASP A 319 -14.55 1.68 27.52
CA ASP A 319 -15.18 0.35 27.49
C ASP A 319 -14.37 -0.70 28.28
N GLU A 320 -14.81 -1.95 28.25
CA GLU A 320 -14.15 -3.08 28.92
C GLU A 320 -12.73 -3.37 28.39
N ASN A 321 -12.40 -2.86 27.20
CA ASN A 321 -11.11 -3.01 26.53
C ASN A 321 -10.24 -1.74 26.68
N ASN A 322 -10.62 -0.81 27.56
CA ASN A 322 -9.98 0.49 27.78
C ASN A 322 -10.05 1.47 26.59
N ASN A 323 -10.97 1.30 25.64
CA ASN A 323 -11.10 2.25 24.55
C ASN A 323 -11.95 3.46 24.93
N PRO A 324 -11.60 4.69 24.49
CA PRO A 324 -12.39 5.90 24.71
C PRO A 324 -13.85 5.77 24.24
N LEU A 325 -14.80 6.05 25.12
CA LEU A 325 -16.21 6.13 24.76
C LEU A 325 -16.53 7.49 24.16
N VAL A 326 -17.33 7.48 23.09
CA VAL A 326 -17.72 8.68 22.35
C VAL A 326 -19.11 9.13 22.79
N LYS A 327 -19.27 10.43 23.06
CA LYS A 327 -20.55 11.09 23.40
C LYS A 327 -21.31 11.50 22.15
N SER A 328 -20.62 12.09 21.17
CA SER A 328 -21.21 12.52 19.90
C SER A 328 -20.26 12.23 18.73
N VAL A 329 -20.85 11.88 17.59
CA VAL A 329 -20.14 11.65 16.33
C VAL A 329 -20.65 12.61 15.27
N GLU A 330 -19.80 12.96 14.34
CA GLU A 330 -20.15 13.75 13.17
C GLU A 330 -19.49 13.16 11.92
N LYS A 331 -20.18 13.21 10.78
CA LYS A 331 -19.56 12.82 9.52
C LYS A 331 -18.62 13.93 9.06
N VAL A 332 -17.31 13.68 9.06
CA VAL A 332 -16.32 14.54 8.37
C VAL A 332 -16.20 14.09 6.92
N SER A 333 -16.16 15.03 5.99
CA SER A 333 -16.08 14.80 4.55
C SER A 333 -15.12 15.78 3.91
N ILE A 334 -14.19 15.25 3.13
CA ILE A 334 -13.15 16.01 2.44
C ILE A 334 -13.33 15.75 0.95
N THR A 335 -13.33 16.82 0.16
CA THR A 335 -13.42 16.75 -1.29
C THR A 335 -12.26 17.46 -1.93
N GLY A 336 -11.76 16.91 -3.03
CA GLY A 336 -10.63 17.42 -3.78
C GLY A 336 -10.89 17.40 -5.28
N TYR A 337 -10.35 18.38 -5.97
CA TYR A 337 -10.22 18.37 -7.43
C TYR A 337 -8.74 18.36 -7.76
N ASP A 338 -8.36 17.54 -8.73
CA ASP A 338 -6.98 17.41 -9.17
C ASP A 338 -6.87 17.52 -10.69
N ILE A 339 -5.74 18.05 -11.14
CA ILE A 339 -5.35 18.02 -12.55
C ILE A 339 -3.93 17.50 -12.64
N GLU A 340 -3.65 16.70 -13.66
CA GLU A 340 -2.31 16.18 -13.94
C GLU A 340 -2.02 16.19 -15.43
N TYR A 341 -0.76 16.43 -15.79
CA TYR A 341 -0.32 16.42 -17.18
C TYR A 341 1.02 15.71 -17.32
N LYS A 342 1.06 14.57 -18.01
CA LYS A 342 2.29 13.86 -18.34
C LYS A 342 3.08 14.65 -19.40
N LEU A 343 3.89 15.59 -18.95
CA LEU A 343 4.65 16.51 -19.80
C LEU A 343 5.77 15.78 -20.55
N ILE A 344 6.47 14.87 -19.87
CA ILE A 344 7.51 14.02 -20.46
C ILE A 344 7.13 12.56 -20.22
N GLY A 345 7.14 11.77 -21.31
CA GLY A 345 6.97 10.31 -21.27
C GLY A 345 8.03 9.67 -22.16
N ALA A 346 9.26 9.58 -21.66
CA ALA A 346 10.37 8.93 -22.35
C ALA A 346 10.72 7.61 -21.66
N LYS A 347 11.45 6.73 -22.35
CA LYS A 347 11.79 5.38 -21.87
C LYS A 347 12.45 5.35 -20.49
N TYR A 348 13.24 6.38 -20.15
CA TYR A 348 14.00 6.46 -18.91
C TYR A 348 13.69 7.71 -18.07
N VAL A 349 12.81 8.58 -18.55
CA VAL A 349 12.48 9.84 -17.88
C VAL A 349 11.00 10.13 -18.09
N GLU A 350 10.27 10.24 -17.00
CA GLU A 350 8.89 10.72 -17.01
C GLU A 350 8.76 11.91 -16.06
N MET A 351 7.92 12.87 -16.44
CA MET A 351 7.62 14.04 -15.64
C MET A 351 6.15 14.40 -15.76
N THR A 352 5.46 14.37 -14.62
CA THR A 352 4.02 14.64 -14.51
C THR A 352 3.78 15.69 -13.42
N PRO A 353 3.75 16.98 -13.76
CA PRO A 353 3.20 18.00 -12.88
C PRO A 353 1.73 17.73 -12.57
N TYR A 354 1.33 18.04 -11.33
CA TYR A 354 -0.04 17.99 -10.87
C TYR A 354 -0.38 19.14 -9.93
N TYR A 355 -1.67 19.41 -9.79
CA TYR A 355 -2.21 20.42 -8.90
C TYR A 355 -3.51 19.92 -8.27
N ASP A 356 -3.60 19.96 -6.93
CA ASP A 356 -4.78 19.56 -6.17
C ASP A 356 -5.32 20.73 -5.36
N VAL A 357 -6.65 20.81 -5.26
CA VAL A 357 -7.37 21.72 -4.37
C VAL A 357 -8.33 20.93 -3.51
N ASN A 358 -8.15 20.98 -2.19
CA ASN A 358 -8.89 20.21 -1.21
C ASN A 358 -9.67 21.10 -0.27
N LYS A 359 -10.83 20.62 0.21
CA LYS A 359 -11.66 21.26 1.22
C LYS A 359 -12.22 20.26 2.22
N ILE A 360 -12.06 20.53 3.52
CA ILE A 360 -12.75 19.79 4.60
C ILE A 360 -14.09 20.49 4.84
N LYS A 361 -15.22 19.80 4.65
CA LYS A 361 -16.55 20.44 4.59
C LYS A 361 -17.08 20.89 5.95
N GLN A 362 -16.66 20.23 7.03
CA GLN A 362 -17.17 20.44 8.39
C GLN A 362 -16.34 21.45 9.19
N ILE A 363 -15.29 22.02 8.59
CA ILE A 363 -14.38 22.94 9.25
C ILE A 363 -14.32 24.22 8.43
N ASP A 364 -14.61 25.34 9.09
CA ASP A 364 -14.70 26.64 8.44
C ASP A 364 -13.32 27.07 7.89
N GLY A 365 -13.34 27.58 6.66
CA GLY A 365 -12.13 28.01 5.95
C GLY A 365 -11.14 26.89 5.57
N ALA A 366 -11.38 25.63 5.93
CA ALA A 366 -10.42 24.52 5.80
C ALA A 366 -10.17 24.13 4.34
N THR A 367 -9.20 24.79 3.71
CA THR A 367 -8.83 24.63 2.30
C THR A 367 -7.33 24.49 2.14
N GLY A 368 -6.91 23.62 1.22
CA GLY A 368 -5.51 23.34 0.94
C GLY A 368 -5.25 23.23 -0.55
N THR A 369 -4.11 23.76 -0.99
CA THR A 369 -3.62 23.66 -2.37
C THR A 369 -2.28 22.94 -2.38
N HIS A 370 -2.11 22.01 -3.30
CA HIS A 370 -0.91 21.18 -3.43
C HIS A 370 -0.39 21.30 -4.87
N TYR A 371 0.89 21.63 -5.01
CA TYR A 371 1.58 21.77 -6.29
C TYR A 371 2.72 20.79 -6.30
N GLY A 372 2.67 19.75 -7.12
CA GLY A 372 3.73 18.77 -7.16
C GLY A 372 4.12 18.35 -8.56
N VAL A 373 5.25 17.67 -8.64
CA VAL A 373 5.77 17.10 -9.88
C VAL A 373 6.22 15.69 -9.59
N MET A 374 5.68 14.70 -10.30
CA MET A 374 6.16 13.33 -10.24
C MET A 374 7.24 13.15 -11.30
N PHE A 375 8.46 12.90 -10.86
CA PHE A 375 9.57 12.48 -11.72
C PHE A 375 9.78 10.99 -11.58
N ARG A 376 10.06 10.34 -12.71
CA ARG A 376 10.56 8.97 -12.76
C ARG A 376 11.81 8.95 -13.63
N PHE A 377 12.89 8.41 -13.09
CA PHE A 377 14.15 8.22 -13.80
C PHE A 377 14.51 6.73 -13.82
N GLY A 378 15.08 6.24 -14.91
CA GLY A 378 15.52 4.83 -15.03
C GLY A 378 14.51 3.90 -15.70
N GLY A 379 14.82 2.61 -15.72
CA GLY A 379 14.07 1.57 -16.44
C GLY A 379 13.24 0.67 -15.52
N LYS A 380 13.03 -0.59 -15.93
CA LYS A 380 12.26 -1.60 -15.17
C LYS A 380 12.96 -1.99 -13.86
N ASP A 381 14.25 -2.32 -13.92
CA ASP A 381 14.98 -2.90 -12.78
C ASP A 381 15.61 -1.86 -11.86
N ILE A 382 16.03 -0.73 -12.42
CA ILE A 382 16.65 0.36 -11.67
C ILE A 382 15.89 1.64 -11.99
N TYR A 383 15.22 2.20 -11.01
CA TYR A 383 14.53 3.47 -11.16
C TYR A 383 14.47 4.29 -9.88
N LEU A 384 14.31 5.59 -10.05
CA LEU A 384 14.15 6.57 -9.00
C LEU A 384 12.88 7.37 -9.29
N ASN A 385 11.90 7.29 -8.39
CA ASN A 385 10.75 8.19 -8.40
C ASN A 385 10.98 9.30 -7.38
N VAL A 386 10.80 10.54 -7.79
CA VAL A 386 10.91 11.72 -6.91
C VAL A 386 9.64 12.54 -7.08
N LYS A 387 8.97 12.85 -5.99
CA LYS A 387 7.74 13.63 -5.97
C LYS A 387 7.87 14.76 -4.95
N PRO A 388 8.51 15.88 -5.32
CA PRO A 388 8.41 17.12 -4.55
C PRO A 388 7.01 17.72 -4.69
N GLU A 389 6.48 18.24 -3.59
CA GLU A 389 5.21 18.92 -3.50
C GLU A 389 5.33 20.14 -2.57
N TYR A 390 4.84 21.28 -3.04
CA TYR A 390 4.63 22.48 -2.23
C TYR A 390 3.16 22.55 -1.81
N ARG A 391 2.91 22.83 -0.53
CA ARG A 391 1.57 22.93 0.06
C ARG A 391 1.32 24.33 0.58
N ASN A 392 0.14 24.88 0.29
CA ASN A 392 -0.32 26.16 0.80
C ASN A 392 -1.77 26.02 1.30
N MET A 393 -1.96 26.23 2.59
CA MET A 393 -3.11 25.75 3.35
C MET A 393 -3.66 26.87 4.26
N SER A 394 -4.96 26.87 4.52
CA SER A 394 -5.53 27.68 5.60
C SER A 394 -5.06 27.16 6.97
N ALA A 395 -5.21 27.96 8.02
CA ALA A 395 -4.87 27.55 9.39
C ALA A 395 -5.66 26.32 9.87
N THR A 396 -6.88 26.15 9.37
CA THR A 396 -7.80 25.07 9.73
C THR A 396 -7.69 23.82 8.84
N TYR A 397 -6.84 23.84 7.80
CA TYR A 397 -6.67 22.70 6.90
C TYR A 397 -5.54 21.79 7.38
N ILE A 398 -5.86 20.50 7.56
CA ILE A 398 -4.89 19.46 7.90
C ILE A 398 -4.62 18.63 6.63
N PRO A 399 -3.39 18.66 6.07
CA PRO A 399 -3.07 17.85 4.91
C PRO A 399 -3.05 16.37 5.28
N MET A 400 -3.45 15.49 4.36
CA MET A 400 -3.54 14.05 4.62
C MET A 400 -4.32 13.75 5.90
N TYR A 401 -5.49 14.37 6.07
CA TYR A 401 -6.32 14.24 7.27
C TYR A 401 -6.49 12.78 7.71
N PHE A 402 -6.68 11.88 6.73
CA PHE A 402 -6.65 10.43 6.89
C PHE A 402 -5.23 9.91 6.61
N ASP A 403 -4.33 10.09 7.58
CA ASP A 403 -2.99 9.55 7.51
C ASP A 403 -2.88 8.21 8.25
N SER A 404 -1.65 7.72 8.33
CA SER A 404 -1.30 6.54 9.09
C SER A 404 -1.80 6.54 10.52
N PHE A 405 -1.73 7.65 11.24
CA PHE A 405 -2.08 7.74 12.67
C PHE A 405 -3.56 8.04 12.91
N TYR A 406 -4.38 8.15 11.85
CA TYR A 406 -5.78 8.56 11.97
C TYR A 406 -6.60 7.67 12.91
N GLU A 407 -6.36 6.35 12.92
CA GLU A 407 -7.07 5.40 13.80
C GLU A 407 -6.85 5.70 15.29
N LEU A 408 -5.75 6.36 15.64
CA LEU A 408 -5.46 6.85 17.00
C LEU A 408 -5.99 8.26 17.17
N GLU A 409 -5.62 9.16 16.24
CA GLU A 409 -5.86 10.59 16.43
C GLU A 409 -7.34 10.96 16.42
N ARG A 410 -8.18 10.18 15.74
CA ARG A 410 -9.63 10.39 15.79
C ARG A 410 -10.21 10.33 17.20
N TYR A 411 -9.50 9.74 18.17
CA TYR A 411 -9.84 9.75 19.60
C TYR A 411 -8.89 10.59 20.46
N GLN A 412 -7.75 11.05 19.92
CA GLN A 412 -6.77 11.91 20.60
C GLN A 412 -6.20 12.92 19.62
N GLY A 413 -6.52 14.20 19.75
CA GLY A 413 -6.40 15.20 18.69
C GLY A 413 -4.99 15.38 18.12
N ASN A 414 -3.97 15.04 18.91
CA ASN A 414 -2.62 14.76 18.45
C ASN A 414 -1.92 13.84 19.47
N LEU A 415 -0.83 13.19 19.06
CA LEU A 415 -0.04 12.31 19.92
C LEU A 415 1.00 13.05 20.80
N GLN A 416 0.85 14.37 20.97
CA GLN A 416 1.70 15.21 21.82
C GLN A 416 0.99 15.72 23.07
N SER A 417 -0.33 15.64 23.07
CA SER A 417 -1.21 16.26 24.05
C SER A 417 -1.99 15.19 24.78
N ASN A 418 -2.01 15.30 26.11
CA ASN A 418 -2.83 14.50 27.01
C ASN A 418 -4.25 15.03 27.14
N ILE A 419 -4.57 16.14 26.46
CA ILE A 419 -5.92 16.68 26.43
C ILE A 419 -6.82 15.66 25.71
N PRO A 420 -7.84 15.11 26.38
CA PRO A 420 -8.74 14.09 25.84
C PRO A 420 -9.74 14.74 24.88
N MET A 421 -9.23 15.21 23.75
CA MET A 421 -9.94 15.90 22.68
C MET A 421 -9.81 15.09 21.40
N THR A 422 -10.82 15.08 20.53
CA THR A 422 -10.73 14.33 19.27
C THR A 422 -10.02 15.13 18.18
N LYS A 423 -9.51 14.49 17.12
CA LYS A 423 -8.94 15.21 15.96
C LYS A 423 -9.94 16.18 15.32
N LEU A 424 -11.21 15.78 15.22
CA LEU A 424 -12.25 16.63 14.63
C LEU A 424 -12.57 17.82 15.53
N GLU A 425 -12.68 17.60 16.84
CA GLU A 425 -12.89 18.66 17.83
C GLU A 425 -11.76 19.69 17.77
N ASN A 426 -10.50 19.22 17.87
CA ASN A 426 -9.32 20.07 17.80
C ASN A 426 -9.28 20.88 16.50
N ALA A 427 -9.60 20.25 15.37
CA ALA A 427 -9.57 20.92 14.07
C ALA A 427 -10.70 21.96 13.91
N LYS A 428 -11.84 21.81 14.60
CA LYS A 428 -12.94 22.80 14.63
C LYS A 428 -12.65 23.98 15.54
N LEU A 429 -11.80 23.80 16.56
CA LEU A 429 -11.39 24.88 17.48
C LEU A 429 -10.30 25.78 16.89
N ALA A 430 -9.66 25.36 15.80
CA ALA A 430 -8.65 26.16 15.12
C ALA A 430 -9.26 27.44 14.52
N ASP A 431 -8.54 28.56 14.65
CA ASP A 431 -8.96 29.88 14.16
C ASP A 431 -9.01 29.90 12.62
N PRO A 432 -10.20 30.08 11.99
CA PRO A 432 -10.33 30.17 10.53
C PRO A 432 -9.56 31.35 9.91
N ASP A 433 -9.37 32.42 10.68
CA ASP A 433 -8.66 33.63 10.27
C ASP A 433 -7.17 33.60 10.63
N GLY A 434 -6.68 32.47 11.16
CA GLY A 434 -5.28 32.25 11.49
C GLY A 434 -4.34 32.32 10.27
N PRO A 435 -3.02 32.46 10.51
CA PRO A 435 -2.03 32.56 9.45
C PRO A 435 -2.01 31.28 8.58
N LYS A 436 -1.86 31.47 7.27
CA LYS A 436 -1.74 30.34 6.32
C LYS A 436 -0.54 29.47 6.67
N VAL A 437 -0.75 28.16 6.61
CA VAL A 437 0.29 27.15 6.79
C VAL A 437 0.88 26.79 5.43
N LYS A 438 2.20 26.88 5.30
CA LYS A 438 2.93 26.56 4.06
C LYS A 438 4.01 25.55 4.36
N GLY A 439 4.34 24.73 3.37
CA GLY A 439 5.45 23.80 3.51
C GLY A 439 5.67 22.91 2.32
N TYR A 440 6.48 21.88 2.53
CA TYR A 440 6.88 20.96 1.50
C TYR A 440 6.67 19.52 1.95
N PHE A 441 6.35 18.67 0.99
CA PHE A 441 6.25 17.23 1.11
C PHE A 441 7.06 16.62 -0.02
N THR A 442 8.03 15.76 0.27
CA THR A 442 8.83 15.10 -0.77
C THR A 442 8.82 13.61 -0.56
N THR A 443 8.41 12.86 -1.58
CA THR A 443 8.59 11.41 -1.65
C THR A 443 9.77 11.07 -2.55
N VAL A 444 10.61 10.15 -2.10
CA VAL A 444 11.66 9.54 -2.91
C VAL A 444 11.49 8.04 -2.82
N LEU A 445 11.40 7.35 -3.95
CA LEU A 445 11.41 5.90 -4.03
C LEU A 445 12.54 5.48 -4.95
N PHE A 446 13.52 4.80 -4.40
CA PHE A 446 14.63 4.22 -5.13
C PHE A 446 14.45 2.71 -5.22
N ASN A 447 14.48 2.17 -6.43
CA ASN A 447 14.48 0.75 -6.70
C ASN A 447 15.76 0.37 -7.43
N PHE A 448 16.41 -0.68 -6.93
CA PHE A 448 17.59 -1.27 -7.54
C PHE A 448 17.46 -2.80 -7.52
N TYR A 449 17.05 -3.37 -8.65
CA TYR A 449 16.73 -4.79 -8.85
C TYR A 449 15.71 -5.35 -7.88
N ARG A 450 16.14 -5.88 -6.72
CA ARG A 450 15.26 -6.43 -5.69
C ARG A 450 15.26 -5.60 -4.41
N ILE A 451 16.12 -4.58 -4.36
CA ILE A 451 16.21 -3.64 -3.25
C ILE A 451 15.25 -2.48 -3.54
N ALA A 452 14.58 -2.01 -2.50
CA ALA A 452 13.80 -0.79 -2.54
C ALA A 452 13.99 0.01 -1.25
N LEU A 453 14.09 1.32 -1.40
CA LEU A 453 14.12 2.31 -0.34
C LEU A 453 13.10 3.38 -0.69
N GLU A 454 12.20 3.67 0.23
CA GLU A 454 11.28 4.79 0.12
C GLU A 454 11.46 5.72 1.30
N THR A 455 11.50 7.02 1.04
CA THR A 455 11.56 8.04 2.08
C THR A 455 10.52 9.11 1.81
N ASN A 456 9.82 9.58 2.82
CA ASN A 456 9.06 10.83 2.73
C ASN A 456 9.56 11.80 3.79
N TYR A 457 9.63 13.07 3.43
CA TYR A 457 9.91 14.14 4.36
C TYR A 457 8.93 15.28 4.18
N GLU A 458 8.41 15.77 5.29
CA GLU A 458 7.47 16.88 5.35
C GLU A 458 7.96 17.91 6.36
N ASN A 459 7.74 19.18 6.03
CA ASN A 459 8.00 20.28 6.93
C ASN A 459 7.08 21.46 6.59
N TYR A 460 6.32 21.93 7.58
CA TYR A 460 5.39 23.06 7.45
C TYR A 460 5.89 24.30 8.20
N SER A 461 5.08 25.35 8.27
CA SER A 461 5.33 26.51 9.13
C SER A 461 4.66 26.30 10.48
N GLY A 462 5.33 26.67 11.58
CA GLY A 462 4.82 26.50 12.95
C GLY A 462 5.61 25.44 13.73
N PRO A 463 5.28 25.16 14.99
CA PRO A 463 5.89 24.07 15.75
C PRO A 463 5.33 22.70 15.33
N ASP A 464 6.07 21.65 15.65
CA ASP A 464 5.69 20.23 15.55
C ASP A 464 5.17 19.85 14.16
N ASN A 465 5.88 20.38 13.18
CA ASN A 465 5.41 20.52 11.81
C ASN A 465 6.08 19.53 10.84
N SER A 466 7.05 18.76 11.32
CA SER A 466 7.85 17.87 10.49
C SER A 466 7.43 16.41 10.65
N ARG A 467 7.57 15.66 9.56
CA ARG A 467 7.34 14.23 9.51
C ARG A 467 8.36 13.56 8.62
N ILE A 468 8.78 12.37 9.01
CA ILE A 468 9.64 11.51 8.21
C ILE A 468 9.03 10.11 8.10
N PHE A 469 9.17 9.51 6.93
CA PHE A 469 8.94 8.09 6.70
C PHE A 469 10.17 7.49 6.03
N VAL A 470 10.50 6.26 6.40
CA VAL A 470 11.52 5.42 5.77
C VAL A 470 10.98 4.00 5.63
N GLY A 471 10.87 3.49 4.41
CA GLY A 471 10.50 2.11 4.08
C GLY A 471 11.67 1.40 3.41
N ILE A 472 11.95 0.17 3.83
CA ILE A 472 13.05 -0.65 3.31
C ILE A 472 12.58 -2.03 2.91
N TYR A 473 13.10 -2.51 1.79
CA TYR A 473 12.96 -3.89 1.34
C TYR A 473 14.30 -4.32 0.73
N ILE A 474 15.07 -5.12 1.47
CA ILE A 474 16.45 -5.47 1.13
C ILE A 474 16.62 -6.99 1.25
N PRO A 475 16.51 -7.73 0.14
CA PRO A 475 16.89 -9.14 0.09
C PRO A 475 18.41 -9.26 -0.17
N PHE A 476 19.15 -9.69 0.85
CA PHE A 476 20.57 -10.04 0.72
C PHE A 476 20.69 -11.46 0.15
N GLY A 477 20.76 -11.54 -1.18
CA GLY A 477 20.77 -12.81 -1.91
C GLY A 477 19.45 -13.57 -1.73
N THR A 478 19.56 -14.88 -1.50
CA THR A 478 18.41 -15.76 -1.25
C THR A 478 18.23 -16.10 0.23
N LEU A 479 19.23 -15.80 1.07
CA LEU A 479 19.31 -16.24 2.46
C LEU A 479 18.67 -15.26 3.43
N VAL A 480 18.91 -13.95 3.29
CA VAL A 480 18.43 -12.96 4.27
C VAL A 480 17.51 -11.95 3.61
N LEU A 481 16.39 -11.65 4.27
CA LEU A 481 15.49 -10.55 3.91
C LEU A 481 15.37 -9.60 5.10
N LEU A 482 15.65 -8.32 4.85
CA LEU A 482 15.32 -7.23 5.75
C LEU A 482 14.18 -6.42 5.13
N ASN A 483 13.04 -6.33 5.79
CA ASN A 483 11.95 -5.46 5.35
C ASN A 483 11.33 -4.72 6.53
N GLY A 484 10.77 -3.56 6.28
CA GLY A 484 10.13 -2.79 7.33
C GLY A 484 9.93 -1.35 6.96
N TYR A 485 9.34 -0.61 7.87
CA TYR A 485 9.21 0.82 7.76
C TYR A 485 9.26 1.48 9.13
N TYR A 486 9.59 2.77 9.11
CA TYR A 486 9.60 3.67 10.25
C TYR A 486 8.96 4.98 9.84
N MET A 487 8.23 5.60 10.75
CA MET A 487 7.66 6.91 10.58
C MET A 487 7.64 7.64 11.90
N LYS A 488 7.83 8.96 11.83
CA LYS A 488 7.81 9.84 12.98
C LYS A 488 7.20 11.15 12.57
N LYS A 489 6.29 11.67 13.38
CA LYS A 489 5.64 12.96 13.15
C LYS A 489 5.78 13.88 14.36
N GLY A 490 5.51 15.17 14.11
CA GLY A 490 5.41 16.18 15.15
C GLY A 490 6.75 16.46 15.79
N PHE A 491 7.81 16.66 15.00
CA PHE A 491 9.12 17.08 15.50
C PHE A 491 9.57 18.39 14.87
N ASN A 492 10.55 19.05 15.49
CA ASN A 492 11.09 20.34 15.01
C ASN A 492 12.55 20.21 14.57
N GLU A 493 13.36 19.45 15.31
CA GLU A 493 14.77 19.27 15.00
C GLU A 493 15.07 17.91 14.36
N ASN A 494 16.03 17.88 13.43
CA ASN A 494 16.45 16.64 12.76
C ASN A 494 16.92 15.54 13.73
N LYS A 495 17.44 15.90 14.91
CA LYS A 495 17.87 14.94 15.95
C LYS A 495 16.70 14.14 16.54
N GLU A 496 15.48 14.69 16.46
CA GLU A 496 14.26 14.05 16.97
C GLU A 496 13.64 13.08 15.95
N ALA A 497 14.04 13.17 14.69
CA ALA A 497 13.41 12.46 13.57
C ALA A 497 13.44 10.94 13.71
N PHE A 498 14.38 10.38 14.50
CA PHE A 498 14.55 8.95 14.71
C PHE A 498 14.42 8.52 16.17
N ILE A 499 13.82 9.37 17.01
CA ILE A 499 13.49 9.00 18.39
C ILE A 499 12.24 8.12 18.39
N LEU A 500 12.31 6.98 19.10
CA LEU A 500 11.19 6.08 19.31
C LEU A 500 10.37 6.55 20.52
N ASP A 501 9.17 7.05 20.26
CA ASP A 501 8.16 7.45 21.26
C ASP A 501 6.74 7.20 20.69
N ASP A 502 5.70 7.71 21.34
CA ASP A 502 4.30 7.48 20.96
C ASP A 502 3.91 8.13 19.62
N ARG A 503 4.73 9.06 19.13
CA ARG A 503 4.58 9.73 17.82
C ARG A 503 5.36 9.04 16.71
N SER A 504 5.97 7.89 17.02
CA SER A 504 6.70 7.07 16.06
C SER A 504 5.92 5.79 15.78
N GLN A 505 5.92 5.35 14.52
CA GLN A 505 5.31 4.11 14.05
C GLN A 505 6.36 3.30 13.32
N GLY A 506 6.31 1.98 13.42
CA GLY A 506 7.14 1.16 12.56
C GLY A 506 6.89 -0.32 12.72
N ALA A 507 7.43 -1.06 11.77
CA ALA A 507 7.57 -2.50 11.84
C ALA A 507 8.85 -2.90 11.13
N LEU A 508 9.53 -3.91 11.64
CA LEU A 508 10.77 -4.44 11.09
C LEU A 508 10.73 -5.97 11.12
N GLU A 509 11.14 -6.58 10.03
CA GLU A 509 11.33 -8.01 9.89
C GLU A 509 12.73 -8.32 9.37
N LEU A 510 13.41 -9.24 10.08
CA LEU A 510 14.59 -9.92 9.60
C LEU A 510 14.25 -11.40 9.42
N ALA A 511 14.34 -11.91 8.20
CA ALA A 511 14.09 -13.31 7.89
C ALA A 511 15.37 -13.99 7.36
N ILE A 512 15.70 -15.15 7.93
CA ILE A 512 16.80 -16.03 7.51
C ILE A 512 16.19 -17.29 6.91
N LYS A 513 16.37 -17.53 5.61
CA LYS A 513 15.80 -18.62 4.83
C LYS A 513 16.77 -19.79 4.73
N LEU A 514 16.50 -20.86 5.48
CA LEU A 514 17.33 -22.06 5.59
C LEU A 514 16.95 -23.15 4.57
N GLY A 515 16.32 -22.79 3.46
CA GLY A 515 15.90 -23.70 2.40
C GLY A 515 14.57 -24.41 2.68
N PHE A 516 14.49 -25.19 3.76
CA PHE A 516 13.26 -25.91 4.15
C PHE A 516 12.40 -25.14 5.17
N ALA A 517 12.97 -24.12 5.79
CA ALA A 517 12.29 -23.28 6.78
C ALA A 517 12.91 -21.88 6.78
N ALA A 518 12.26 -20.94 7.44
CA ALA A 518 12.79 -19.63 7.73
C ALA A 518 12.69 -19.30 9.22
N ILE A 519 13.72 -18.68 9.76
CA ILE A 519 13.66 -18.04 11.07
C ILE A 519 13.38 -16.56 10.83
N ARG A 520 12.33 -16.02 11.44
CA ARG A 520 11.95 -14.61 11.32
C ARG A 520 11.95 -13.95 12.68
N LEU A 521 12.56 -12.77 12.74
CA LEU A 521 12.50 -11.85 13.86
C LEU A 521 11.64 -10.68 13.41
N GLN A 522 10.52 -10.46 14.08
CA GLN A 522 9.61 -9.35 13.80
C GLN A 522 9.51 -8.44 15.01
N ASN A 523 9.48 -7.14 14.78
CA ASN A 523 9.10 -6.13 15.76
C ASN A 523 8.04 -5.24 15.12
N VAL A 524 6.90 -5.09 15.77
CA VAL A 524 5.79 -4.26 15.29
C VAL A 524 5.35 -3.34 16.41
N ARG A 525 5.38 -2.04 16.16
CA ARG A 525 4.85 -1.05 17.10
C ARG A 525 3.34 -0.94 16.94
N LYS A 526 2.64 -1.03 18.07
CA LYS A 526 1.18 -0.95 18.18
C LYS A 526 0.80 -0.01 19.31
N TRP A 527 -0.47 0.37 19.40
CA TRP A 527 -0.94 1.29 20.44
C TRP A 527 -2.05 0.68 21.27
N VAL A 528 -2.00 1.01 22.56
CA VAL A 528 -3.02 0.73 23.55
C VAL A 528 -3.38 2.04 24.22
N TYR A 529 -4.65 2.25 24.48
CA TYR A 529 -5.09 3.43 25.22
C TYR A 529 -4.81 3.24 26.71
N ASP A 530 -4.06 4.16 27.32
CA ASP A 530 -3.83 4.19 28.76
C ASP A 530 -4.80 5.17 29.44
N THR A 531 -5.63 4.62 30.33
CA THR A 531 -6.64 5.37 31.08
C THR A 531 -6.06 6.20 32.23
N ALA A 532 -4.81 5.95 32.63
CA ALA A 532 -4.13 6.72 33.67
C ALA A 532 -3.60 8.05 33.12
N THR A 533 -2.99 8.02 31.93
CA THR A 533 -2.45 9.19 31.24
C THR A 533 -3.43 9.86 30.28
N ASN A 534 -4.52 9.16 29.90
CA ASN A 534 -5.47 9.55 28.84
C ASN A 534 -4.85 9.62 27.43
N GLU A 535 -3.81 8.83 27.18
CA GLU A 535 -3.07 8.85 25.91
C GLU A 535 -2.95 7.45 25.30
N TYR A 536 -2.75 7.39 23.99
CA TYR A 536 -2.30 6.16 23.34
C TYR A 536 -0.80 5.96 23.56
N GLU A 537 -0.45 4.91 24.31
CA GLU A 537 0.93 4.48 24.50
C GLU A 537 1.35 3.47 23.43
N ALA A 538 2.53 3.67 22.87
CA ALA A 538 3.13 2.71 21.95
C ALA A 538 3.73 1.52 22.71
N LYS A 539 3.34 0.31 22.29
CA LYS A 539 3.88 -0.97 22.75
C LYS A 539 4.46 -1.74 21.57
N ASP A 540 5.64 -2.35 21.76
CA ASP A 540 6.27 -3.17 20.73
C ASP A 540 5.89 -4.65 20.90
N GLU A 541 5.35 -5.25 19.84
CA GLU A 541 5.11 -6.68 19.73
C GLU A 541 6.30 -7.34 19.02
N GLN A 542 7.00 -8.24 19.73
CA GLN A 542 8.23 -8.88 19.24
C GLN A 542 8.01 -10.37 19.02
N LYS A 543 8.30 -10.87 17.81
CA LYS A 543 8.10 -12.29 17.47
C LYS A 543 9.38 -12.93 17.00
N VAL A 544 9.65 -14.13 17.50
CA VAL A 544 10.65 -15.06 16.96
C VAL A 544 9.89 -16.24 16.38
N LEU A 545 9.89 -16.37 15.06
CA LEU A 545 9.06 -17.30 14.32
C LEU A 545 9.92 -18.30 13.56
N PHE A 546 9.52 -19.56 13.59
CA PHE A 546 9.91 -20.59 12.65
C PHE A 546 8.78 -20.76 11.64
N SER A 547 9.08 -20.53 10.37
CA SER A 547 8.14 -20.56 9.26
C SER A 547 8.52 -21.67 8.31
N SER A 548 7.56 -22.49 7.92
CA SER A 548 7.77 -23.56 6.93
C SER A 548 6.53 -23.71 6.06
N ASN A 549 6.71 -24.38 4.93
CA ASN A 549 5.67 -24.82 4.03
C ASN A 549 5.44 -26.33 4.17
N VAL A 550 4.27 -26.80 3.72
CA VAL A 550 4.02 -28.20 3.41
C VAL A 550 3.50 -28.25 1.97
N SER A 551 4.32 -28.78 1.07
CA SER A 551 3.91 -29.14 -0.29
C SER A 551 3.60 -30.62 -0.34
N PHE A 552 2.42 -31.00 -0.81
CA PHE A 552 2.02 -32.40 -1.03
C PHE A 552 2.28 -32.84 -2.47
#